data_AF-A0A933KZ99-F1
#
_entry.id   AF-A0A933KZ99-F1
#
_cell.length_a   1.000
_cell.length_b   1.000
_cell.length_c   1.000
_cell.angle_alpha   90.00
_cell.angle_beta   90.00
_cell.angle_gamma   90.00
#
_symmetry.space_group_name_H-M   'P 1'
#
loop_
_entity.id
_entity.type
_entity.pdbx_description
1 polymer ?
#
loop_
_entity_poly.entity_id
_entity_poly.type
_entity_poly.pdbx_seq_one_letter_code
_entity_poly.pdbx_strand_id
1 'polypeptide(L)'
;MSASRRLWTIVGGALLAAALAVVAARPLFFQDPAPQIHVRWRTPLDAAARDALERRFHLVPAEEVGPDIWRYELTDPSRDSVEALVRHPAVADTHYIDRDTFEIREDAPRARRRPTPLGEYWPEAAGALVDTGPIVLLLLAAVAARFAVRPHEAPAIAAFAVRVFTRAIPLISPRTLALFRLVFGLALAWYAFALRLDYIPLPVARTNVPLAHFALMAWLGQHPSVVHAGLWTAIVSSVLFAAGVLPKVLYVVSVAGITQWLLTATLWHSSHPYGVLLLPLVCLIAVPWGDAPPIARFLGRHPPPAGTPARRYGYAPWLLSLALGLAWAGAAWAKVGGGPAWVLNGSIRYHFVTDIEYAPVPWGLTIAAMPNVAVALSAGAVLVEGLLVLAAVLVTAPLLRLLAGAAALSVLAGFYLFMGLFWPAWWILLLGFLPWQWCDRGGHDGAAAVAAARVTRGQIWCAAGLALQQLIVSAVFIDLEPVASRYDMYSRTYPS
;
A
#
# COMPACT_ATOMS: atom_id res chain seq x y z
N MET A 1 -33.97 22.58 -7.70
CA MET A 1 -32.58 22.11 -7.51
C MET A 1 -32.03 21.64 -8.85
N SER A 2 -30.82 22.04 -9.24
CA SER A 2 -30.16 21.49 -10.44
C SER A 2 -29.87 20.00 -10.27
N ALA A 3 -29.78 19.26 -11.38
CA ALA A 3 -29.46 17.82 -11.37
C ALA A 3 -28.15 17.51 -10.61
N SER A 4 -27.13 18.37 -10.76
CA SER A 4 -25.86 18.26 -10.03
C SER A 4 -26.04 18.44 -8.51
N ARG A 5 -26.84 19.41 -8.06
CA ARG A 5 -27.12 19.62 -6.63
C ARG A 5 -27.87 18.43 -6.03
N ARG A 6 -28.84 17.85 -6.76
CA ARG A 6 -29.54 16.62 -6.35
C ARG A 6 -28.57 15.45 -6.21
N LEU A 7 -27.71 15.22 -7.21
CA LEU A 7 -26.70 14.16 -7.17
C LEU A 7 -25.79 14.28 -5.93
N TRP A 8 -25.21 15.44 -5.68
CA TRP A 8 -24.32 15.64 -4.53
C TRP A 8 -25.02 15.50 -3.18
N THR A 9 -26.30 15.88 -3.10
CA THR A 9 -27.11 15.67 -1.89
C THR A 9 -27.34 14.17 -1.64
N ILE A 10 -27.66 13.40 -2.69
CA ILE A 10 -27.84 11.95 -2.60
C ILE A 10 -26.53 11.27 -2.21
N VAL A 11 -25.42 11.63 -2.84
CA VAL A 11 -24.09 11.09 -2.51
C VAL A 11 -23.72 11.40 -1.06
N GLY A 12 -23.90 12.65 -0.61
CA GLY A 12 -23.61 13.04 0.77
C GLY A 12 -24.48 12.29 1.79
N GLY A 13 -25.77 12.16 1.52
CA GLY A 13 -26.69 11.37 2.35
C GLY A 13 -26.32 9.89 2.41
N ALA A 14 -25.95 9.29 1.27
CA ALA A 14 -25.51 7.90 1.20
C ALA A 14 -24.20 7.65 1.97
N LEU A 15 -23.23 8.58 1.86
CA LEU A 15 -21.97 8.50 2.61
C LEU A 15 -22.18 8.62 4.12
N LEU A 16 -23.06 9.52 4.56
CA LEU A 16 -23.45 9.64 5.97
C LEU A 16 -24.14 8.36 6.46
N ALA A 17 -25.09 7.82 5.69
CA ALA A 17 -25.76 6.57 6.03
C ALA A 17 -24.77 5.40 6.11
N ALA A 18 -23.81 5.32 5.18
CA ALA A 18 -22.75 4.32 5.22
C ALA A 18 -21.86 4.47 6.47
N ALA A 19 -21.51 5.70 6.87
CA ALA A 19 -20.74 5.95 8.09
C ALA A 19 -21.49 5.42 9.34
N LEU A 20 -22.78 5.74 9.44
CA LEU A 20 -23.64 5.26 10.53
C LEU A 20 -23.81 3.74 10.50
N ALA A 21 -23.93 3.14 9.31
CA ALA A 21 -24.00 1.69 9.16
C ALA A 21 -22.71 1.00 9.62
N VAL A 22 -21.53 1.55 9.32
CA VAL A 22 -20.24 1.02 9.81
C VAL A 22 -20.16 1.12 11.33
N VAL A 23 -20.55 2.25 11.92
CA VAL A 23 -20.61 2.42 13.39
C VAL A 23 -21.57 1.40 14.02
N ALA A 24 -22.77 1.24 13.46
CA ALA A 24 -23.76 0.28 13.94
C ALA A 24 -23.32 -1.18 13.76
N ALA A 25 -22.54 -1.48 12.72
CA ALA A 25 -21.99 -2.80 12.44
C ALA A 25 -20.75 -3.14 13.27
N ARG A 26 -20.19 -2.21 14.06
CA ARG A 26 -19.00 -2.44 14.90
C ARG A 26 -19.09 -3.73 15.74
N PRO A 27 -20.20 -4.04 16.44
CA PRO A 27 -20.32 -5.26 17.24
C PRO A 27 -20.25 -6.55 16.41
N LEU A 28 -20.49 -6.49 15.10
CA LEU A 28 -20.34 -7.65 14.21
C LEU A 28 -18.87 -8.00 13.96
N PHE A 29 -17.95 -7.04 14.11
CA PHE A 29 -16.52 -7.22 13.86
C PHE A 29 -15.70 -7.32 15.14
N PHE A 30 -16.09 -6.59 16.18
CA PHE A 30 -15.37 -6.54 17.44
C PHE A 30 -16.31 -6.65 18.63
N GLN A 31 -15.91 -7.45 19.61
CA GLN A 31 -16.43 -7.36 20.96
C GLN A 31 -15.91 -6.08 21.60
N ASP A 32 -16.75 -5.45 22.43
CA ASP A 32 -16.31 -4.29 23.17
C ASP A 32 -15.18 -4.65 24.15
N PRO A 33 -14.24 -3.71 24.40
CA PRO A 33 -13.15 -3.92 25.35
C PRO A 33 -13.68 -4.33 26.73
N ALA A 34 -13.43 -5.58 27.12
CA ALA A 34 -13.73 -6.06 28.46
C ALA A 34 -12.82 -5.36 29.49
N PRO A 35 -13.34 -4.98 30.67
CA PRO A 35 -12.50 -4.48 31.75
C PRO A 35 -11.51 -5.56 32.20
N GLN A 36 -10.28 -5.14 32.46
CA GLN A 36 -9.23 -5.97 33.03
C GLN A 36 -9.23 -5.81 34.54
N ILE A 37 -9.37 -6.93 35.23
CA ILE A 37 -9.37 -7.01 36.69
C ILE A 37 -8.23 -7.91 37.15
N HIS A 38 -7.75 -7.71 38.37
CA HIS A 38 -6.86 -8.68 39.00
C HIS A 38 -7.64 -9.45 40.05
N VAL A 39 -7.54 -10.76 40.03
CA VAL A 39 -8.14 -11.62 41.05
C VAL A 39 -7.03 -12.31 41.80
N ARG A 40 -7.00 -12.15 43.12
CA ARG A 40 -6.16 -12.94 44.01
C ARG A 40 -6.98 -14.12 44.54
N TRP A 41 -6.49 -15.34 44.38
CA TRP A 41 -7.15 -16.54 44.91
C TRP A 41 -6.67 -16.85 46.35
N ARG A 42 -7.54 -17.36 47.25
CA ARG A 42 -7.23 -17.58 48.69
C ARG A 42 -6.36 -18.79 48.99
N THR A 43 -6.35 -19.78 48.10
CA THR A 43 -5.64 -21.04 48.25
C THR A 43 -4.98 -21.37 46.92
N PRO A 44 -3.89 -22.17 46.89
CA PRO A 44 -3.39 -22.71 45.64
C PRO A 44 -4.51 -23.53 45.02
N LEU A 45 -5.19 -22.95 44.03
CA LEU A 45 -6.15 -23.67 43.22
C LEU A 45 -5.34 -24.51 42.26
N ASP A 46 -5.64 -25.80 42.17
CA ASP A 46 -5.17 -26.55 41.02
C ASP A 46 -5.73 -25.95 39.73
N ALA A 47 -5.07 -26.23 38.60
CA ALA A 47 -5.45 -25.65 37.32
C ALA A 47 -6.91 -26.00 36.94
N ALA A 48 -7.41 -27.19 37.30
CA ALA A 48 -8.76 -27.61 36.95
C ALA A 48 -9.83 -26.84 37.73
N ALA A 49 -9.61 -26.61 39.03
CA ALA A 49 -10.48 -25.82 39.89
C ALA A 49 -10.48 -24.35 39.45
N ARG A 50 -9.31 -23.80 39.10
CA ARG A 50 -9.20 -22.43 38.57
C ARG A 50 -9.96 -22.29 37.25
N ASP A 51 -9.72 -23.18 36.28
CA ASP A 51 -10.41 -23.17 34.99
C ASP A 51 -11.93 -23.26 35.13
N ALA A 52 -12.43 -24.02 36.12
CA ALA A 52 -13.86 -24.10 36.40
C ALA A 52 -14.43 -22.78 36.92
N LEU A 53 -13.69 -22.07 37.77
CA LEU A 53 -14.07 -20.75 38.26
C LEU A 53 -13.97 -19.68 37.16
N GLU A 54 -12.94 -19.75 36.32
CA GLU A 54 -12.79 -18.85 35.17
C GLU A 54 -13.97 -18.98 34.20
N ARG A 55 -14.37 -20.21 33.85
CA ARG A 55 -15.59 -20.45 33.05
C ARG A 55 -16.86 -19.94 33.74
N ARG A 56 -17.00 -20.19 35.05
CA ARG A 56 -18.18 -19.78 35.83
C ARG A 56 -18.36 -18.27 35.88
N PHE A 57 -17.26 -17.53 36.04
CA PHE A 57 -17.28 -16.08 36.18
C PHE A 57 -16.98 -15.34 34.87
N HIS A 58 -16.99 -16.05 33.74
CA HIS A 58 -16.72 -15.47 32.42
C HIS A 58 -15.39 -14.69 32.38
N LEU A 59 -14.36 -15.26 33.02
CA LEU A 59 -13.01 -14.72 33.05
C LEU A 59 -12.20 -15.35 31.91
N VAL A 60 -11.56 -14.51 31.11
CA VAL A 60 -10.57 -14.96 30.14
C VAL A 60 -9.17 -14.67 30.69
N PRO A 61 -8.33 -15.69 30.92
CA PRO A 61 -7.00 -15.51 31.49
C PRO A 61 -6.10 -14.73 30.53
N ALA A 62 -5.46 -13.68 31.06
CA ALA A 62 -4.53 -12.86 30.29
C ALA A 62 -3.07 -13.07 30.71
N GLU A 63 -2.75 -13.03 32.00
CA GLU A 63 -1.37 -13.14 32.52
C GLU A 63 -1.36 -13.36 34.04
N GLU A 64 -0.42 -14.15 34.57
CA GLU A 64 -0.10 -14.19 36.00
C GLU A 64 0.80 -13.00 36.35
N VAL A 65 0.34 -12.12 37.24
CA VAL A 65 1.05 -10.87 37.57
C VAL A 65 1.71 -10.89 38.96
N GLY A 66 1.51 -11.97 39.71
CA GLY A 66 2.14 -12.22 41.01
C GLY A 66 1.64 -13.52 41.63
N PRO A 67 2.19 -13.94 42.79
CA PRO A 67 1.78 -15.16 43.47
C PRO A 67 0.27 -15.17 43.74
N ASP A 68 -0.43 -16.14 43.15
CA ASP A 68 -1.90 -16.29 43.21
C ASP A 68 -2.71 -15.11 42.67
N ILE A 69 -2.08 -14.16 41.95
CA ILE A 69 -2.74 -12.99 41.34
C ILE A 69 -2.72 -13.12 39.82
N TRP A 70 -3.92 -13.17 39.27
CA TRP A 70 -4.13 -13.32 37.83
C TRP A 70 -4.83 -12.10 37.28
N ARG A 71 -4.33 -11.59 36.15
CA ARG A 71 -5.02 -10.59 35.34
C ARG A 71 -6.00 -11.30 34.42
N TYR A 72 -7.26 -10.90 34.53
CA TYR A 72 -8.38 -11.45 33.77
C TYR A 72 -9.09 -10.37 32.97
N GLU A 73 -9.62 -10.76 31.82
CA GLU A 73 -10.62 -9.98 31.10
C GLU A 73 -12.01 -10.47 31.50
N LEU A 74 -12.83 -9.59 32.08
CA LEU A 74 -14.17 -9.93 32.55
C LEU A 74 -15.19 -9.74 31.41
N THR A 75 -15.63 -10.82 30.77
CA THR A 75 -16.50 -10.74 29.58
C THR A 75 -17.98 -10.54 29.92
N ASP A 76 -18.37 -10.77 31.18
CA ASP A 76 -19.68 -10.41 31.71
C ASP A 76 -19.52 -9.45 32.90
N PRO A 77 -19.53 -8.12 32.65
CA PRO A 77 -19.39 -7.10 33.69
C PRO A 77 -20.72 -6.80 34.40
N SER A 78 -21.73 -7.67 34.32
CA SER A 78 -22.98 -7.47 35.06
C SER A 78 -22.74 -7.47 36.57
N ARG A 79 -23.51 -6.66 37.29
CA ARG A 79 -23.38 -6.52 38.75
C ARG A 79 -23.52 -7.86 39.47
N ASP A 80 -24.45 -8.71 39.02
CA ASP A 80 -24.68 -10.03 39.61
C ASP A 80 -23.46 -10.96 39.43
N SER A 81 -22.82 -10.92 38.24
CA SER A 81 -21.59 -11.68 37.96
C SER A 81 -20.42 -11.18 38.82
N VAL A 82 -20.25 -9.86 38.93
CA VAL A 82 -19.22 -9.23 39.77
C VAL A 82 -19.44 -9.53 41.25
N GLU A 83 -20.67 -9.42 41.74
CA GLU A 83 -21.04 -9.78 43.12
C GLU A 83 -20.73 -11.26 43.41
N ALA A 84 -21.14 -12.16 42.50
CA ALA A 84 -20.87 -13.58 42.63
C ALA A 84 -19.37 -13.89 42.66
N LEU A 85 -18.57 -13.20 41.85
CA LEU A 85 -17.11 -13.32 41.84
C LEU A 85 -16.52 -12.82 43.18
N VAL A 86 -16.87 -11.60 43.60
CA VAL A 86 -16.31 -10.95 44.81
C VAL A 86 -16.64 -11.73 46.08
N ARG A 87 -17.86 -12.30 46.16
CA ARG A 87 -18.34 -13.08 47.31
C ARG A 87 -17.89 -14.54 47.28
N HIS A 88 -17.28 -15.02 46.19
CA HIS A 88 -16.88 -16.42 46.11
C HIS A 88 -15.80 -16.76 47.14
N PRO A 89 -15.94 -17.84 47.93
CA PRO A 89 -14.98 -18.17 49.00
C PRO A 89 -13.53 -18.37 48.53
N ALA A 90 -13.33 -18.76 47.27
CA ALA A 90 -11.99 -18.92 46.69
C ALA A 90 -11.31 -17.58 46.33
N VAL A 91 -12.05 -16.47 46.27
CA VAL A 91 -11.50 -15.15 45.92
C VAL A 91 -11.04 -14.44 47.18
N ALA A 92 -9.75 -14.12 47.24
CA ALA A 92 -9.13 -13.38 48.33
C ALA A 92 -9.38 -11.89 48.18
N ASP A 93 -9.09 -11.38 46.97
CA ASP A 93 -9.11 -9.96 46.66
C ASP A 93 -9.38 -9.75 45.17
N THR A 94 -9.88 -8.55 44.84
CA THR A 94 -10.22 -8.14 43.47
C THR A 94 -9.76 -6.70 43.25
N HIS A 95 -8.78 -6.49 42.37
CA HIS A 95 -8.35 -5.14 41.98
C HIS A 95 -9.26 -4.59 40.87
N TYR A 96 -9.51 -3.28 40.91
CA TYR A 96 -10.42 -2.56 40.02
C TYR A 96 -11.93 -2.86 40.19
N ILE A 97 -12.31 -3.60 41.23
CA ILE A 97 -13.72 -3.80 41.62
C ILE A 97 -13.91 -3.21 43.01
N ASP A 98 -14.91 -2.35 43.17
CA ASP A 98 -15.40 -1.94 44.49
C ASP A 98 -16.18 -3.11 45.10
N ARG A 99 -15.66 -3.64 46.21
CA ARG A 99 -16.19 -4.86 46.84
C ARG A 99 -17.46 -4.62 47.65
N ASP A 100 -17.79 -3.36 47.95
CA ASP A 100 -18.98 -2.98 48.70
C ASP A 100 -20.16 -2.69 47.76
N THR A 101 -19.89 -2.08 46.60
CA THR A 101 -20.93 -1.73 45.61
C THR A 101 -21.07 -2.76 44.48
N PHE A 102 -20.06 -3.60 44.28
CA PHE A 102 -19.90 -4.53 43.15
C PHE A 102 -19.81 -3.82 41.79
N GLU A 103 -19.25 -2.61 41.79
CA GLU A 103 -19.02 -1.83 40.58
C GLU A 103 -17.57 -1.94 40.12
N ILE A 104 -17.37 -2.01 38.80
CA ILE A 104 -16.05 -1.96 38.19
C ILE A 104 -15.63 -0.51 38.15
N ARG A 105 -14.45 -0.20 38.69
CA ARG A 105 -13.95 1.17 38.75
C ARG A 105 -13.73 1.72 37.33
N GLU A 106 -14.04 2.99 37.13
CA GLU A 106 -13.88 3.65 35.82
C GLU A 106 -12.41 3.68 35.34
N ASP A 107 -11.46 3.61 36.28
CA ASP A 107 -10.02 3.57 36.01
C ASP A 107 -9.48 2.15 35.71
N ALA A 108 -10.35 1.13 35.67
CA ALA A 108 -9.97 -0.22 35.25
C ALA A 108 -9.39 -0.20 33.83
N PRO A 109 -8.17 -0.73 33.61
CA PRO A 109 -7.63 -0.90 32.27
C PRO A 109 -8.59 -1.72 31.41
N ARG A 110 -8.72 -1.40 30.12
CA ARG A 110 -9.55 -2.19 29.21
C ARG A 110 -8.69 -3.04 28.30
N ALA A 111 -9.16 -4.27 28.07
CA ALA A 111 -8.56 -5.19 27.13
C ALA A 111 -8.52 -4.61 25.71
N ARG A 112 -7.69 -5.19 24.85
CA ARG A 112 -7.80 -4.91 23.42
C ARG A 112 -9.14 -5.46 22.91
N ARG A 113 -9.74 -4.78 21.93
CA ARG A 113 -10.95 -5.29 21.25
C ARG A 113 -10.65 -6.68 20.70
N ARG A 114 -11.48 -7.65 21.07
CA ARG A 114 -11.38 -8.99 20.48
C ARG A 114 -12.15 -9.02 19.17
N PRO A 115 -11.56 -9.50 18.07
CA PRO A 115 -12.32 -9.74 16.86
C PRO A 115 -13.40 -10.79 17.15
N THR A 116 -14.57 -10.62 16.58
CA THR A 116 -15.58 -11.69 16.46
C THR A 116 -15.13 -12.69 15.38
N PRO A 117 -15.83 -13.82 15.17
CA PRO A 117 -15.50 -14.72 14.05
C PRO A 117 -15.44 -14.01 12.69
N LEU A 118 -16.25 -12.97 12.47
CA LEU A 118 -16.18 -12.17 11.25
C LEU A 118 -14.95 -11.26 11.22
N GLY A 119 -14.60 -10.64 12.35
CA GLY A 119 -13.40 -9.82 12.49
C GLY A 119 -12.11 -10.63 12.38
N GLU A 120 -12.12 -11.90 12.78
CA GLU A 120 -10.95 -12.80 12.74
C GLU A 120 -10.46 -13.08 11.32
N TYR A 121 -11.36 -13.04 10.32
CA TYR A 121 -10.96 -13.19 8.92
C TYR A 121 -10.17 -11.97 8.39
N TRP A 122 -10.36 -10.79 8.99
CA TRP A 122 -9.80 -9.52 8.50
C TRP A 122 -9.44 -8.55 9.63
N PRO A 123 -8.62 -8.92 10.64
CA PRO A 123 -8.52 -8.17 11.89
C PRO A 123 -8.05 -6.73 11.68
N GLU A 124 -7.05 -6.53 10.83
CA GLU A 124 -6.52 -5.19 10.52
C GLU A 124 -7.51 -4.36 9.69
N ALA A 125 -8.08 -4.94 8.63
CA ALA A 125 -9.02 -4.22 7.76
C ALA A 125 -10.35 -3.92 8.48
N ALA A 126 -10.83 -4.83 9.33
CA ALA A 126 -11.98 -4.60 10.19
C ALA A 126 -11.69 -3.47 11.19
N GLY A 127 -10.51 -3.47 11.82
CA GLY A 127 -10.09 -2.42 12.74
C GLY A 127 -10.05 -1.06 12.06
N ALA A 128 -9.38 -0.99 10.92
CA ALA A 128 -9.33 0.19 10.06
C ALA A 128 -10.74 0.66 9.65
N LEU A 129 -11.59 -0.25 9.16
CA LEU A 129 -12.96 0.07 8.75
C LEU A 129 -13.77 0.66 9.91
N VAL A 130 -13.71 0.06 11.09
CA VAL A 130 -14.49 0.49 12.26
C VAL A 130 -13.96 1.79 12.86
N ASP A 131 -12.63 1.95 12.95
CA ASP A 131 -12.01 3.10 13.63
C ASP A 131 -11.87 4.32 12.75
N THR A 132 -11.47 4.13 11.49
CA THR A 132 -11.18 5.23 10.56
C THR A 132 -12.23 5.39 9.49
N GLY A 133 -12.95 4.31 9.12
CA GLY A 133 -13.96 4.32 8.08
C GLY A 133 -15.05 5.38 8.29
N PRO A 134 -15.70 5.49 9.47
CA PRO A 134 -16.70 6.51 9.73
C PRO A 134 -16.14 7.94 9.56
N ILE A 135 -14.91 8.19 10.03
CA ILE A 135 -14.27 9.50 9.91
C ILE A 135 -14.07 9.86 8.44
N VAL A 136 -13.51 8.93 7.65
CA VAL A 136 -13.30 9.13 6.20
C VAL A 136 -14.63 9.37 5.48
N LEU A 137 -15.65 8.55 5.76
CA LEU A 137 -16.98 8.68 5.16
C LEU A 137 -17.66 10.01 5.53
N LEU A 138 -17.50 10.48 6.77
CA LEU A 138 -18.01 11.79 7.21
C LEU A 138 -17.28 12.94 6.53
N LEU A 139 -15.96 12.86 6.35
CA LEU A 139 -15.20 13.86 5.60
C LEU A 139 -15.66 13.91 4.13
N LEU A 140 -15.86 12.75 3.49
CA LEU A 140 -16.40 12.68 2.13
C LEU A 140 -17.84 13.21 2.07
N ALA A 141 -18.68 12.93 3.07
CA ALA A 141 -20.03 13.48 3.17
C ALA A 141 -20.00 15.01 3.30
N ALA A 142 -19.06 15.57 4.08
CA ALA A 142 -18.87 17.01 4.20
C ALA A 142 -18.42 17.65 2.88
N VAL A 143 -17.52 17.00 2.13
CA VAL A 143 -17.12 17.43 0.77
C VAL A 143 -18.32 17.39 -0.19
N ALA A 144 -19.12 16.31 -0.16
CA ALA A 144 -20.32 16.20 -0.98
C ALA A 144 -21.36 17.26 -0.63
N ALA A 145 -21.56 17.54 0.67
CA ALA A 145 -22.44 18.62 1.14
C ALA A 145 -21.97 19.99 0.65
N ARG A 146 -20.66 20.26 0.68
CA ARG A 146 -20.09 21.48 0.09
C ARG A 146 -20.43 21.60 -1.40
N PHE A 147 -20.29 20.52 -2.18
CA PHE A 147 -20.64 20.54 -3.60
C PHE A 147 -22.15 20.59 -3.86
N ALA A 148 -22.99 20.12 -2.95
CA ALA A 148 -24.42 20.33 -3.02
C ALA A 148 -24.78 21.83 -2.83
N VAL A 149 -24.08 22.55 -1.95
CA VAL A 149 -24.26 23.99 -1.74
C VAL A 149 -23.65 24.81 -2.90
N ARG A 150 -22.49 24.38 -3.42
CA ARG A 150 -21.72 25.09 -4.45
C ARG A 150 -21.37 24.18 -5.64
N PRO A 151 -22.36 23.74 -6.44
CA PRO A 151 -22.14 22.74 -7.50
C PRO A 151 -21.24 23.22 -8.64
N HIS A 152 -21.09 24.53 -8.81
CA HIS A 152 -20.19 25.12 -9.80
C HIS A 152 -18.71 25.04 -9.39
N GLU A 153 -18.40 24.82 -8.09
CA GLU A 153 -17.02 24.61 -7.63
C GLU A 153 -16.50 23.22 -8.03
N ALA A 154 -17.34 22.18 -8.08
CA ALA A 154 -16.88 20.81 -8.36
C ALA A 154 -16.20 20.68 -9.74
N PRO A 155 -16.76 21.19 -10.86
CA PRO A 155 -16.07 21.20 -12.15
C PRO A 155 -14.77 22.01 -12.12
N ALA A 156 -14.74 23.12 -11.38
CA ALA A 156 -13.55 23.96 -11.26
C ALA A 156 -12.42 23.26 -10.49
N ILE A 157 -12.74 22.61 -9.36
CA ILE A 157 -11.78 21.80 -8.59
C ILE A 157 -11.34 20.58 -9.39
N ALA A 158 -12.25 19.88 -10.07
CA ALA A 158 -11.90 18.77 -10.95
C ALA A 158 -10.99 19.23 -12.10
N ALA A 159 -11.29 20.36 -12.73
CA ALA A 159 -10.46 20.93 -13.78
C ALA A 159 -9.10 21.40 -13.25
N PHE A 160 -9.05 21.95 -12.04
CA PHE A 160 -7.81 22.32 -11.35
C PHE A 160 -6.97 21.09 -11.02
N ALA A 161 -7.56 20.06 -10.40
CA ALA A 161 -6.91 18.80 -10.10
C ALA A 161 -6.38 18.14 -11.37
N VAL A 162 -7.20 17.99 -12.40
CA VAL A 162 -6.75 17.47 -13.71
C VAL A 162 -5.61 18.31 -14.27
N ARG A 163 -5.68 19.64 -14.20
CA ARG A 163 -4.61 20.53 -14.67
C ARG A 163 -3.31 20.30 -13.89
N VAL A 164 -3.39 20.23 -12.56
CA VAL A 164 -2.23 19.99 -11.69
C VAL A 164 -1.63 18.60 -11.98
N PHE A 165 -2.44 17.54 -11.92
CA PHE A 165 -2.00 16.16 -12.16
C PHE A 165 -1.43 15.96 -13.56
N THR A 166 -2.05 16.55 -14.59
CA THR A 166 -1.59 16.36 -15.97
C THR A 166 -0.47 17.30 -16.39
N ARG A 167 -0.15 18.35 -15.61
CA ARG A 167 0.88 19.35 -15.93
C ARG A 167 2.27 18.71 -16.05
N ALA A 168 2.61 17.77 -15.16
CA ALA A 168 3.90 17.07 -15.16
C ALA A 168 4.05 16.00 -16.26
N ILE A 169 2.99 15.69 -17.01
CA ILE A 169 3.06 14.73 -18.12
C ILE A 169 3.91 15.33 -19.26
N PRO A 170 5.03 14.70 -19.64
CA PRO A 170 5.92 15.24 -20.66
C PRO A 170 5.26 15.17 -22.05
N LEU A 171 5.65 16.08 -22.94
CA LEU A 171 5.31 15.96 -24.35
C LEU A 171 6.37 15.07 -24.99
N ILE A 172 5.97 13.90 -25.46
CA ILE A 172 6.86 13.00 -26.21
C ILE A 172 6.19 12.60 -27.53
N SER A 173 6.99 12.37 -28.56
CA SER A 173 6.52 11.88 -29.86
C SER A 173 6.15 10.39 -29.82
N PRO A 174 5.39 9.87 -30.82
CA PRO A 174 5.20 8.43 -30.99
C PRO A 174 6.53 7.66 -31.14
N ARG A 175 7.55 8.32 -31.69
CA ARG A 175 8.90 7.78 -31.82
C ARG A 175 9.51 7.54 -30.44
N THR A 176 9.50 8.55 -29.59
CA THR A 176 10.00 8.43 -28.21
C THR A 176 9.19 7.43 -27.39
N LEU A 177 7.86 7.34 -27.61
CA LEU A 177 7.03 6.29 -27.00
C LEU A 177 7.46 4.88 -27.41
N ALA A 178 7.87 4.66 -28.67
CA ALA A 178 8.37 3.35 -29.10
C ALA A 178 9.70 2.97 -28.44
N LEU A 179 10.60 3.93 -28.23
CA LEU A 179 11.84 3.70 -27.48
C LEU A 179 11.55 3.37 -26.01
N PHE A 180 10.64 4.13 -25.38
CA PHE A 180 10.15 3.82 -24.03
C PHE A 180 9.58 2.39 -23.99
N ARG A 181 8.72 2.03 -24.95
CA ARG A 181 8.12 0.70 -25.06
C ARG A 181 9.17 -0.41 -25.14
N LEU A 182 10.23 -0.22 -25.93
CA LEU A 182 11.33 -1.19 -26.05
C LEU A 182 12.00 -1.41 -24.68
N VAL A 183 12.46 -0.34 -24.03
CA VAL A 183 13.16 -0.41 -22.75
C VAL A 183 12.25 -1.01 -21.68
N PHE A 184 11.01 -0.52 -21.59
CA PHE A 184 10.04 -0.96 -20.61
C PHE A 184 9.64 -2.42 -20.81
N GLY A 185 9.31 -2.83 -22.04
CA GLY A 185 8.93 -4.22 -22.33
C GLY A 185 10.06 -5.22 -22.09
N LEU A 186 11.32 -4.85 -22.40
CA LEU A 186 12.48 -5.67 -22.04
C LEU A 186 12.68 -5.75 -20.53
N ALA A 187 12.47 -4.64 -19.81
CA ALA A 187 12.53 -4.63 -18.36
C ALA A 187 11.43 -5.51 -17.73
N LEU A 188 10.22 -5.54 -18.28
CA LEU A 188 9.15 -6.45 -17.85
C LEU A 188 9.47 -7.92 -18.13
N ALA A 189 10.05 -8.22 -19.29
CA ALA A 189 10.49 -9.57 -19.62
C ALA A 189 11.58 -10.04 -18.66
N TRP A 190 12.59 -9.20 -18.40
CA TRP A 190 13.63 -9.46 -17.42
C TRP A 190 13.07 -9.61 -16.01
N TYR A 191 12.14 -8.75 -15.60
CA TYR A 191 11.47 -8.82 -14.31
C TYR A 191 10.80 -10.17 -14.07
N ALA A 192 9.97 -10.60 -15.03
CA ALA A 192 9.31 -11.90 -14.97
C ALA A 192 10.35 -13.04 -14.92
N PHE A 193 11.38 -12.98 -15.76
CA PHE A 193 12.44 -13.99 -15.79
C PHE A 193 13.27 -14.07 -14.50
N ALA A 194 13.69 -12.92 -13.96
CA ALA A 194 14.54 -12.82 -12.78
C ALA A 194 13.83 -13.31 -11.51
N LEU A 195 12.50 -13.21 -11.47
CA LEU A 195 11.66 -13.66 -10.36
C LEU A 195 11.00 -15.02 -10.63
N ARG A 196 11.57 -15.83 -11.51
CA ARG A 196 11.13 -17.21 -11.70
C ARG A 196 11.03 -17.92 -10.34
N LEU A 197 9.86 -18.47 -10.05
CA LEU A 197 9.65 -19.29 -8.86
C LEU A 197 9.78 -20.74 -9.29
N ASP A 198 10.76 -21.44 -8.72
CA ASP A 198 10.83 -22.90 -8.81
C ASP A 198 9.65 -23.48 -8.03
N TYR A 199 9.10 -24.61 -8.49
CA TYR A 199 7.88 -25.25 -7.94
C TYR A 199 7.72 -25.07 -6.43
N ILE A 200 6.54 -24.64 -6.00
CA ILE A 200 6.32 -24.23 -4.62
C ILE A 200 5.22 -25.08 -3.95
N PRO A 201 5.57 -25.94 -2.96
CA PRO A 201 4.61 -26.83 -2.31
C PRO A 201 3.60 -26.10 -1.40
N LEU A 202 2.29 -26.27 -1.63
CA LEU A 202 1.22 -25.62 -0.84
C LEU A 202 1.41 -25.62 0.71
N PRO A 203 1.97 -26.66 1.37
CA PRO A 203 2.21 -26.65 2.82
C PRO A 203 3.11 -25.52 3.35
N VAL A 204 3.91 -24.87 2.50
CA VAL A 204 4.83 -23.78 2.88
C VAL A 204 4.26 -22.41 2.47
N ALA A 205 3.03 -22.38 1.91
CA ALA A 205 2.35 -21.13 1.60
C ALA A 205 2.03 -20.34 2.87
N ARG A 206 2.17 -19.02 2.77
CA ARG A 206 1.83 -18.05 3.80
C ARG A 206 0.34 -18.10 4.09
N THR A 207 -0.01 -18.42 5.33
CA THR A 207 -1.40 -18.41 5.81
C THR A 207 -1.86 -17.02 6.27
N ASN A 208 -0.93 -16.07 6.41
CA ASN A 208 -1.23 -14.70 6.85
C ASN A 208 -1.63 -13.75 5.71
N VAL A 209 -1.85 -14.24 4.50
CA VAL A 209 -2.26 -13.43 3.34
C VAL A 209 -3.75 -13.65 3.09
N PRO A 210 -4.62 -12.64 3.24
CA PRO A 210 -6.06 -12.81 3.03
C PRO A 210 -6.39 -13.39 1.65
N LEU A 211 -5.61 -13.04 0.62
CA LEU A 211 -5.78 -13.59 -0.72
C LEU A 211 -5.57 -15.12 -0.80
N ALA A 212 -4.78 -15.71 0.10
CA ALA A 212 -4.52 -17.16 0.09
C ALA A 212 -5.80 -17.99 0.31
N HIS A 213 -6.82 -17.40 0.93
CA HIS A 213 -8.12 -18.07 1.16
C HIS A 213 -9.06 -18.04 -0.05
N PHE A 214 -8.74 -17.30 -1.11
CA PHE A 214 -9.56 -17.28 -2.31
C PHE A 214 -9.37 -18.58 -3.10
N ALA A 215 -10.49 -19.17 -3.56
CA ALA A 215 -10.49 -20.42 -4.31
C ALA A 215 -9.56 -20.39 -5.55
N LEU A 216 -9.48 -19.24 -6.23
CA LEU A 216 -8.58 -19.05 -7.36
C LEU A 216 -7.10 -19.17 -6.96
N MET A 217 -6.71 -18.63 -5.79
CA MET A 217 -5.33 -18.69 -5.31
C MET A 217 -4.95 -20.10 -4.87
N ALA A 218 -5.84 -20.76 -4.13
CA ALA A 218 -5.67 -22.16 -3.77
C ALA A 218 -5.55 -23.05 -5.02
N TRP A 219 -6.36 -22.80 -6.05
CA TRP A 219 -6.27 -23.50 -7.33
C TRP A 219 -4.94 -23.24 -8.04
N LEU A 220 -4.50 -21.98 -8.16
CA LEU A 220 -3.22 -21.64 -8.78
C LEU A 220 -2.03 -22.30 -8.04
N GLY A 221 -2.06 -22.32 -6.70
CA GLY A 221 -1.05 -22.99 -5.89
C GLY A 221 -0.98 -24.50 -6.09
N GLN A 222 -2.07 -25.13 -6.52
CA GLN A 222 -2.13 -26.57 -6.85
C GLN A 222 -1.76 -26.88 -8.32
N HIS A 223 -1.68 -25.86 -9.19
CA HIS A 223 -1.49 -26.04 -10.63
C HIS A 223 -0.22 -25.31 -11.12
N PRO A 224 0.98 -25.79 -10.75
CA PRO A 224 2.25 -25.12 -11.08
C PRO A 224 2.50 -24.99 -12.58
N SER A 225 1.99 -25.92 -13.40
CA SER A 225 2.06 -25.85 -14.87
C SER A 225 1.34 -24.62 -15.42
N VAL A 226 0.22 -24.23 -14.83
CA VAL A 226 -0.55 -23.02 -15.21
C VAL A 226 0.20 -21.76 -14.81
N VAL A 227 0.81 -21.76 -13.62
CA VAL A 227 1.65 -20.65 -13.14
C VAL A 227 2.86 -20.46 -14.07
N HIS A 228 3.53 -21.56 -14.42
CA HIS A 228 4.66 -21.55 -15.34
C HIS A 228 4.27 -21.10 -16.75
N ALA A 229 3.11 -21.55 -17.26
CA ALA A 229 2.57 -21.07 -18.52
C ALA A 229 2.26 -19.57 -18.49
N GLY A 230 1.69 -19.07 -17.38
CA GLY A 230 1.44 -17.64 -17.17
C GLY A 230 2.72 -16.81 -17.16
N LEU A 231 3.79 -17.32 -16.52
CA LEU A 231 5.11 -16.71 -16.51
C LEU A 231 5.72 -16.61 -17.92
N TRP A 232 5.76 -17.71 -18.68
CA TRP A 232 6.27 -17.68 -20.05
C TRP A 232 5.42 -16.82 -20.98
N THR A 233 4.09 -16.84 -20.79
CA THR A 233 3.17 -15.94 -21.48
C THR A 233 3.56 -14.49 -21.23
N ALA A 234 3.84 -14.12 -19.97
CA ALA A 234 4.30 -12.78 -19.62
C ALA A 234 5.64 -12.41 -20.28
N ILE A 235 6.63 -13.30 -20.24
CA ILE A 235 7.97 -13.06 -20.82
C ILE A 235 7.86 -12.85 -22.34
N VAL A 236 7.27 -13.82 -23.05
CA VAL A 236 7.18 -13.80 -24.52
C VAL A 236 6.36 -12.62 -25.00
N SER A 237 5.19 -12.38 -24.40
CA SER A 237 4.35 -11.23 -24.78
C SER A 237 5.01 -9.89 -24.47
N SER A 238 5.82 -9.77 -23.40
CA SER A 238 6.59 -8.56 -23.09
C SER A 238 7.70 -8.29 -24.12
N VAL A 239 8.40 -9.33 -24.58
CA VAL A 239 9.42 -9.21 -25.65
C VAL A 239 8.78 -8.80 -26.97
N LEU A 240 7.67 -9.44 -27.35
CA LEU A 240 6.96 -9.10 -28.58
C LEU A 240 6.31 -7.70 -28.51
N PHE A 241 5.82 -7.30 -27.33
CA PHE A 241 5.37 -5.93 -27.05
C PHE A 241 6.51 -4.92 -27.23
N ALA A 242 7.69 -5.19 -26.68
CA ALA A 242 8.88 -4.36 -26.84
C ALA A 242 9.24 -4.18 -28.33
N ALA A 243 9.19 -5.27 -29.10
CA ALA A 243 9.42 -5.26 -30.55
C ALA A 243 8.33 -4.49 -31.35
N GLY A 244 7.14 -4.31 -30.78
CA GLY A 244 6.01 -3.63 -31.42
C GLY A 244 5.11 -4.52 -32.25
N VAL A 245 5.08 -5.82 -31.97
CA VAL A 245 4.11 -6.76 -32.56
C VAL A 245 2.80 -6.62 -31.80
N LEU A 246 1.71 -6.22 -32.49
CA LEU A 246 0.37 -6.05 -31.90
C LEU A 246 0.40 -5.43 -30.47
N PRO A 247 1.08 -4.28 -30.28
CA PRO A 247 1.60 -3.89 -28.97
C PRO A 247 0.49 -3.69 -27.93
N LYS A 248 -0.71 -3.25 -28.33
CA LYS A 248 -1.84 -3.12 -27.39
C LYS A 248 -2.31 -4.47 -26.84
N VAL A 249 -2.43 -5.48 -27.70
CA VAL A 249 -2.92 -6.82 -27.32
C VAL A 249 -1.86 -7.53 -26.49
N LEU A 250 -0.61 -7.54 -26.96
CA LEU A 250 0.48 -8.23 -26.26
C LEU A 250 0.84 -7.56 -24.94
N TYR A 251 0.62 -6.24 -24.80
CA TYR A 251 0.71 -5.59 -23.50
C TYR A 251 -0.34 -6.13 -22.52
N VAL A 252 -1.60 -6.22 -22.92
CA VAL A 252 -2.67 -6.77 -22.05
C VAL A 252 -2.38 -8.22 -21.66
N VAL A 253 -1.91 -9.04 -22.61
CA VAL A 253 -1.50 -10.43 -22.34
C VAL A 253 -0.33 -10.49 -21.36
N SER A 254 0.66 -9.61 -21.52
CA SER A 254 1.79 -9.48 -20.59
C SER A 254 1.31 -9.13 -19.18
N VAL A 255 0.45 -8.11 -19.05
CA VAL A 255 -0.12 -7.69 -17.75
C VAL A 255 -0.91 -8.83 -17.11
N ALA A 256 -1.72 -9.57 -17.86
CA ALA A 256 -2.47 -10.71 -17.34
C ALA A 256 -1.53 -11.82 -16.82
N GLY A 257 -0.49 -12.17 -17.58
CA GLY A 257 0.50 -13.16 -17.16
C GLY A 257 1.28 -12.73 -15.92
N ILE A 258 1.73 -11.47 -15.86
CA ILE A 258 2.42 -10.90 -14.69
C ILE A 258 1.48 -10.88 -13.48
N THR A 259 0.20 -10.53 -13.66
CA THR A 259 -0.79 -10.49 -12.58
C THR A 259 -1.01 -11.88 -12.00
N GLN A 260 -1.26 -12.89 -12.84
CA GLN A 260 -1.44 -14.28 -12.40
C GLN A 260 -0.20 -14.78 -11.65
N TRP A 261 0.99 -14.53 -12.21
CA TRP A 261 2.25 -14.92 -11.60
C TRP A 261 2.46 -14.23 -10.24
N LEU A 262 2.24 -12.91 -10.15
CA LEU A 262 2.36 -12.15 -8.90
C LEU A 262 1.38 -12.64 -7.83
N LEU A 263 0.13 -12.87 -8.20
CA LEU A 263 -0.89 -13.42 -7.30
C LEU A 263 -0.45 -14.77 -6.69
N THR A 264 0.24 -15.60 -7.47
CA THR A 264 0.83 -16.84 -6.96
C THR A 264 2.05 -16.57 -6.09
N ALA A 265 2.93 -15.65 -6.52
CA ALA A 265 4.14 -15.27 -5.78
C ALA A 265 3.84 -14.71 -4.37
N THR A 266 2.71 -14.02 -4.20
CA THR A 266 2.29 -13.51 -2.88
C THR A 266 1.94 -14.58 -1.86
N LEU A 267 1.67 -15.80 -2.31
CA LEU A 267 1.48 -16.94 -1.39
C LEU A 267 2.79 -17.32 -0.69
N TRP A 268 3.93 -16.78 -1.10
CA TRP A 268 5.26 -17.23 -0.68
C TRP A 268 6.13 -16.11 -0.18
N HIS A 269 6.16 -15.02 -0.93
CA HIS A 269 6.91 -13.85 -0.57
C HIS A 269 5.97 -12.74 -0.14
N SER A 270 6.47 -11.79 0.64
CA SER A 270 5.79 -10.49 0.74
C SER A 270 5.62 -9.93 -0.67
N SER A 271 4.45 -9.37 -0.93
CA SER A 271 4.19 -8.69 -2.19
C SER A 271 4.85 -7.33 -2.27
N HIS A 272 5.27 -6.76 -1.15
CA HIS A 272 5.80 -5.41 -1.09
C HIS A 272 6.94 -5.15 -2.12
N PRO A 273 7.88 -6.08 -2.36
CA PRO A 273 8.90 -5.93 -3.40
C PRO A 273 8.37 -5.93 -4.85
N TYR A 274 7.16 -6.44 -5.08
CA TYR A 274 6.68 -6.86 -6.40
C TYR A 274 5.36 -6.20 -6.84
N GLY A 275 4.46 -5.94 -5.91
CA GLY A 275 3.10 -5.45 -6.14
C GLY A 275 3.05 -3.97 -6.56
N VAL A 276 4.08 -3.18 -6.25
CA VAL A 276 4.15 -1.74 -6.60
C VAL A 276 3.99 -1.47 -8.09
N LEU A 277 4.34 -2.44 -8.95
CA LEU A 277 4.24 -2.32 -10.39
C LEU A 277 2.88 -2.78 -10.95
N LEU A 278 2.10 -3.58 -10.21
CA LEU A 278 0.88 -4.22 -10.71
C LEU A 278 -0.20 -3.22 -11.13
N LEU A 279 -0.58 -2.29 -10.24
CA LEU A 279 -1.60 -1.29 -10.58
C LEU A 279 -1.16 -0.31 -11.67
N PRO A 280 0.11 0.18 -11.69
CA PRO A 280 0.63 0.92 -12.82
C PRO A 280 0.53 0.17 -14.15
N LEU A 281 0.81 -1.13 -14.17
CA LEU A 281 0.67 -1.96 -15.38
C LEU A 281 -0.77 -1.97 -15.91
N VAL A 282 -1.76 -2.16 -15.02
CA VAL A 282 -3.17 -2.09 -15.40
C VAL A 282 -3.53 -0.70 -15.94
N CYS A 283 -3.07 0.35 -15.26
CA CYS A 283 -3.33 1.75 -15.65
C CYS A 283 -2.67 2.14 -16.99
N LEU A 284 -1.58 1.47 -17.38
CA LEU A 284 -0.89 1.66 -18.65
C LEU A 284 -1.60 1.00 -19.84
N ILE A 285 -2.64 0.18 -19.63
CA ILE A 285 -3.50 -0.34 -20.71
C ILE A 285 -4.16 0.82 -21.48
N ALA A 286 -4.38 1.96 -20.82
CA ALA A 286 -4.96 3.17 -21.42
C ALA A 286 -3.98 3.91 -22.36
N VAL A 287 -2.70 3.52 -22.43
CA VAL A 287 -1.72 4.12 -23.35
C VAL A 287 -2.01 3.68 -24.80
N PRO A 288 -1.98 4.59 -25.78
CA PRO A 288 -2.15 4.25 -27.19
C PRO A 288 -0.89 3.58 -27.78
N TRP A 289 -0.53 2.39 -27.29
CA TRP A 289 0.68 1.66 -27.69
C TRP A 289 0.77 1.36 -29.19
N GLY A 290 -0.37 1.35 -29.90
CA GLY A 290 -0.45 1.16 -31.35
C GLY A 290 0.04 2.35 -32.17
N ASP A 291 0.09 3.55 -31.60
CA ASP A 291 0.59 4.75 -32.29
C ASP A 291 2.12 4.71 -32.44
N ALA A 292 2.81 3.94 -31.59
CA ALA A 292 4.25 3.81 -31.56
C ALA A 292 4.74 2.80 -32.63
N PRO A 293 5.59 3.23 -33.58
CA PRO A 293 6.02 2.35 -34.68
C PRO A 293 6.79 1.12 -34.17
N PRO A 294 6.78 -0.02 -34.89
CA PRO A 294 7.60 -1.18 -34.56
C PRO A 294 9.10 -0.86 -34.57
N ILE A 295 9.89 -1.55 -33.75
CA ILE A 295 11.33 -1.26 -33.63
C ILE A 295 12.09 -1.50 -34.95
N ALA A 296 11.64 -2.45 -35.77
CA ALA A 296 12.23 -2.71 -37.08
C ALA A 296 12.26 -1.47 -37.99
N ARG A 297 11.28 -0.56 -37.85
CA ARG A 297 11.24 0.70 -38.62
C ARG A 297 12.26 1.74 -38.12
N PHE A 298 12.72 1.64 -36.87
CA PHE A 298 13.79 2.51 -36.35
C PHE A 298 15.16 2.15 -36.89
N LEU A 299 15.40 0.86 -37.10
CA LEU A 299 16.66 0.36 -37.63
C LEU A 299 16.78 0.56 -39.15
N GLY A 300 15.68 0.91 -39.82
CA GLY A 300 15.66 1.20 -41.25
C GLY A 300 16.27 2.55 -41.61
N ARG A 301 16.69 2.71 -42.88
CA ARG A 301 17.28 3.95 -43.43
C ARG A 301 16.32 5.15 -43.45
N HIS A 302 15.01 4.92 -43.33
CA HIS A 302 13.98 5.96 -43.36
C HIS A 302 13.19 5.94 -42.05
N PRO A 303 13.61 6.71 -41.03
CA PRO A 303 12.85 6.82 -39.80
C PRO A 303 11.45 7.36 -40.13
N PRO A 304 10.39 6.82 -39.50
CA PRO A 304 9.04 7.31 -39.72
C PRO A 304 8.99 8.81 -39.37
N PRO A 305 8.15 9.61 -40.09
CA PRO A 305 7.98 11.02 -39.78
C PRO A 305 7.65 11.17 -38.30
N ALA A 306 8.30 12.14 -37.64
CA ALA A 306 8.09 12.40 -36.22
C ALA A 306 6.63 12.85 -36.04
N GLY A 307 5.77 11.94 -35.59
CA GLY A 307 4.40 12.30 -35.25
C GLY A 307 4.39 13.38 -34.17
N THR A 308 3.37 14.23 -34.18
CA THR A 308 3.26 15.38 -33.26
C THR A 308 3.35 14.92 -31.80
N PRO A 309 4.28 15.46 -31.00
CA PRO A 309 4.37 15.17 -29.57
C PRO A 309 3.07 15.47 -28.83
N ALA A 310 2.71 14.59 -27.89
CA ALA A 310 1.47 14.75 -27.13
C ALA A 310 1.57 14.18 -25.71
N ARG A 311 0.78 14.75 -24.79
CA ARG A 311 0.73 14.30 -23.39
C ARG A 311 0.18 12.88 -23.25
N ARG A 312 -0.74 12.47 -24.13
CA ARG A 312 -1.26 11.09 -24.12
C ARG A 312 -0.17 10.02 -24.25
N TYR A 313 0.95 10.35 -24.88
CA TYR A 313 2.12 9.47 -25.00
C TYR A 313 3.00 9.57 -23.74
N GLY A 314 3.26 10.78 -23.26
CA GLY A 314 4.05 11.00 -22.05
C GLY A 314 3.42 10.46 -20.77
N TYR A 315 2.12 10.15 -20.80
CA TYR A 315 1.42 9.48 -19.72
C TYR A 315 2.12 8.20 -19.28
N ALA A 316 2.72 7.44 -20.21
CA ALA A 316 3.35 6.16 -19.90
C ALA A 316 4.53 6.29 -18.91
N PRO A 317 5.62 7.02 -19.22
CA PRO A 317 6.69 7.23 -18.25
C PRO A 317 6.22 8.02 -17.02
N TRP A 318 5.32 9.00 -17.19
CA TRP A 318 4.83 9.77 -16.05
C TRP A 318 4.09 8.92 -15.01
N LEU A 319 3.24 7.98 -15.45
CA LEU A 319 2.50 7.12 -14.54
C LEU A 319 3.43 6.22 -13.70
N LEU A 320 4.56 5.76 -14.26
CA LEU A 320 5.57 5.03 -13.49
C LEU A 320 6.19 5.90 -12.40
N SER A 321 6.55 7.15 -12.72
CA SER A 321 7.07 8.09 -11.71
C SER A 321 6.03 8.46 -10.65
N LEU A 322 4.76 8.58 -11.04
CA LEU A 322 3.65 8.82 -10.10
C LEU A 322 3.50 7.64 -9.14
N ALA A 323 3.51 6.41 -9.65
CA ALA A 323 3.41 5.21 -8.83
C ALA A 323 4.53 5.10 -7.80
N LEU A 324 5.78 5.34 -8.21
CA LEU A 324 6.91 5.34 -7.28
C LEU A 324 6.78 6.46 -6.24
N GLY A 325 6.42 7.66 -6.67
CA GLY A 325 6.19 8.79 -5.78
C GLY A 325 5.08 8.54 -4.76
N LEU A 326 3.96 7.94 -5.18
CA LEU A 326 2.85 7.57 -4.30
C LEU A 326 3.26 6.50 -3.28
N ALA A 327 3.96 5.45 -3.73
CA ALA A 327 4.42 4.39 -2.84
C ALA A 327 5.38 4.92 -1.77
N TRP A 328 6.31 5.81 -2.15
CA TRP A 328 7.22 6.47 -1.22
C TRP A 328 6.56 7.51 -0.33
N ALA A 329 5.55 8.22 -0.82
CA ALA A 329 4.75 9.08 0.06
C ALA A 329 4.03 8.25 1.14
N GLY A 330 3.54 7.05 0.80
CA GLY A 330 3.01 6.07 1.76
C GLY A 330 4.06 5.63 2.79
N ALA A 331 5.27 5.33 2.34
CA ALA A 331 6.40 4.97 3.20
C ALA A 331 6.81 6.09 4.16
N ALA A 332 6.93 7.33 3.67
CA ALA A 332 7.23 8.49 4.49
C ALA A 332 6.12 8.74 5.51
N TRP A 333 4.85 8.61 5.10
CA TRP A 333 3.70 8.72 5.99
C TRP A 333 3.74 7.68 7.11
N ALA A 334 4.03 6.42 6.80
CA ALA A 334 4.14 5.35 7.79
C ALA A 334 5.26 5.63 8.81
N LYS A 335 6.43 6.13 8.35
CA LYS A 335 7.56 6.50 9.22
C LYS A 335 7.23 7.65 10.16
N VAL A 336 6.54 8.69 9.67
CA VAL A 336 6.18 9.87 10.48
C VAL A 336 4.97 9.59 11.38
N GLY A 337 4.07 8.69 10.96
CA GLY A 337 2.89 8.29 11.74
C GLY A 337 3.23 7.65 13.09
N GLY A 338 4.39 6.99 13.20
CA GLY A 338 4.92 6.46 14.46
C GLY A 338 5.59 7.51 15.37
N GLY A 339 5.63 8.79 14.95
CA GLY A 339 6.30 9.88 15.64
C GLY A 339 7.71 10.19 15.11
N PRO A 340 8.36 11.27 15.58
CA PRO A 340 9.67 11.71 15.08
C PRO A 340 10.80 10.74 15.45
N ALA A 341 10.57 9.80 16.36
CA ALA A 341 11.55 8.86 16.86
C ALA A 341 12.19 8.01 15.75
N TRP A 342 11.47 7.69 14.67
CA TRP A 342 12.07 6.93 13.56
C TRP A 342 13.27 7.66 12.95
N VAL A 343 13.17 8.98 12.82
CA VAL A 343 14.25 9.85 12.34
C VAL A 343 15.27 10.10 13.45
N LEU A 344 14.81 10.54 14.63
CA LEU A 344 15.69 10.98 15.71
C LEU A 344 16.53 9.86 16.34
N ASN A 345 16.03 8.62 16.33
CA ASN A 345 16.76 7.45 16.83
C ASN A 345 17.63 6.80 15.75
N GLY A 346 17.60 7.32 14.52
CA GLY A 346 18.29 6.72 13.37
C GLY A 346 17.83 5.29 13.12
N SER A 347 16.51 5.02 13.18
CA SER A 347 15.97 3.66 13.18
C SER A 347 16.40 2.81 11.97
N ILE A 348 16.83 3.46 10.88
CA ILE A 348 17.40 2.77 9.72
C ILE A 348 18.62 1.90 10.08
N ARG A 349 19.39 2.23 11.12
CA ARG A 349 20.54 1.44 11.57
C ARG A 349 20.17 0.02 12.01
N TYR A 350 18.97 -0.17 12.58
CA TYR A 350 18.53 -1.50 13.00
C TYR A 350 18.31 -2.38 11.77
N HIS A 351 17.78 -1.82 10.69
CA HIS A 351 17.61 -2.55 9.44
C HIS A 351 18.92 -2.86 8.73
N PHE A 352 19.91 -1.97 8.84
CA PHE A 352 21.28 -2.27 8.38
C PHE A 352 21.91 -3.46 9.12
N VAL A 353 21.48 -3.73 10.36
CA VAL A 353 21.97 -4.87 11.14
C VAL A 353 21.15 -6.13 10.86
N THR A 354 19.81 -6.02 10.84
CA THR A 354 18.94 -7.20 10.63
C THR A 354 19.09 -7.80 9.24
N ASP A 355 19.32 -6.97 8.23
CA ASP A 355 19.30 -7.40 6.83
C ASP A 355 20.73 -7.52 6.23
N ILE A 356 21.78 -7.37 7.06
CA ILE A 356 23.17 -7.35 6.59
C ILE A 356 23.59 -8.63 5.86
N GLU A 357 23.00 -9.77 6.23
CA GLU A 357 23.33 -11.08 5.63
C GLU A 357 23.08 -11.12 4.12
N TYR A 358 22.20 -10.24 3.61
CA TYR A 358 21.90 -10.10 2.20
C TYR A 358 22.75 -9.03 1.50
N ALA A 359 23.44 -8.17 2.26
CA ALA A 359 24.14 -7.02 1.70
C ALA A 359 25.42 -7.45 0.95
N PRO A 360 25.70 -6.86 -0.23
CA PRO A 360 26.91 -7.18 -0.99
C PRO A 360 28.18 -6.61 -0.35
N VAL A 361 28.06 -5.63 0.55
CA VAL A 361 29.18 -4.95 1.22
C VAL A 361 28.84 -4.68 2.70
N PRO A 362 29.84 -4.69 3.61
CA PRO A 362 29.60 -4.51 5.06
C PRO A 362 29.37 -3.05 5.48
N TRP A 363 29.17 -2.13 4.53
CA TRP A 363 29.05 -0.68 4.80
C TRP A 363 27.87 -0.35 5.73
N GLY A 364 26.78 -1.12 5.67
CA GLY A 364 25.62 -0.97 6.56
C GLY A 364 26.01 -1.05 8.05
N LEU A 365 26.88 -1.99 8.43
CA LEU A 365 27.35 -2.12 9.82
C LEU A 365 28.21 -0.94 10.25
N THR A 366 29.06 -0.44 9.35
CA THR A 366 29.92 0.73 9.62
C THR A 366 29.06 1.97 9.89
N ILE A 367 28.02 2.17 9.07
CA ILE A 367 27.07 3.27 9.24
C ILE A 367 26.24 3.09 10.51
N ALA A 368 25.80 1.87 10.82
CA ALA A 368 25.02 1.58 12.01
C ALA A 368 25.77 1.92 13.32
N ALA A 369 27.10 1.81 13.31
CA ALA A 369 27.98 2.20 14.40
C ALA A 369 28.16 3.74 14.54
N MET A 370 27.63 4.54 13.62
CA MET A 370 27.74 6.01 13.59
C MET A 370 26.36 6.66 13.77
N PRO A 371 25.89 6.93 15.02
CA PRO A 371 24.53 7.38 15.29
C PRO A 371 24.11 8.63 14.50
N ASN A 372 24.98 9.63 14.39
CA ASN A 372 24.69 10.86 13.66
C ASN A 372 24.50 10.62 12.15
N VAL A 373 25.26 9.69 11.57
CA VAL A 373 25.13 9.32 10.15
C VAL A 373 23.82 8.56 9.94
N ALA A 374 23.48 7.63 10.83
CA ALA A 374 22.20 6.91 10.77
C ALA A 374 20.99 7.87 10.87
N VAL A 375 21.03 8.85 11.78
CA VAL A 375 19.99 9.89 11.89
C VAL A 375 19.90 10.72 10.60
N ALA A 376 21.04 11.15 10.05
CA ALA A 376 21.07 11.91 8.80
C ALA A 376 20.52 11.11 7.61
N LEU A 377 20.85 9.82 7.51
CA LEU A 377 20.34 8.93 6.46
C LEU A 377 18.85 8.63 6.64
N SER A 378 18.38 8.43 7.87
CA SER A 378 16.95 8.33 8.17
C SER A 378 16.21 9.61 7.73
N ALA A 379 16.70 10.78 8.11
CA ALA A 379 16.10 12.06 7.69
C ALA A 379 16.10 12.22 6.17
N GLY A 380 17.23 11.90 5.52
CA GLY A 380 17.39 11.93 4.06
C GLY A 380 16.43 10.99 3.35
N ALA A 381 16.24 9.76 3.86
CA ALA A 381 15.29 8.80 3.30
C ALA A 381 13.86 9.33 3.37
N VAL A 382 13.38 9.79 4.53
CA VAL A 382 12.02 10.36 4.68
C VAL A 382 11.83 11.56 3.77
N LEU A 383 12.84 12.44 3.68
CA LEU A 383 12.78 13.62 2.83
C LEU A 383 12.66 13.24 1.35
N VAL A 384 13.52 12.34 0.85
CA VAL A 384 13.47 11.89 -0.54
C VAL A 384 12.15 11.17 -0.83
N GLU A 385 11.71 10.29 0.06
CA GLU A 385 10.45 9.55 -0.06
C GLU A 385 9.24 10.50 -0.14
N GLY A 386 9.16 11.48 0.76
CA GLY A 386 8.07 12.45 0.81
C GLY A 386 8.08 13.47 -0.34
N LEU A 387 9.26 13.86 -0.85
CA LEU A 387 9.36 14.83 -1.95
C LEU A 387 9.19 14.20 -3.33
N LEU A 388 9.37 12.89 -3.49
CA LEU A 388 9.32 12.26 -4.81
C LEU A 388 7.93 12.37 -5.46
N VAL A 389 6.84 12.31 -4.69
CA VAL A 389 5.49 12.55 -5.22
C VAL A 389 5.32 13.96 -5.77
N LEU A 390 5.95 14.97 -5.13
CA LEU A 390 5.93 16.34 -5.62
C LEU A 390 6.70 16.45 -6.93
N ALA A 391 7.82 15.73 -7.06
CA ALA A 391 8.55 15.64 -8.32
C ALA A 391 7.69 15.01 -9.44
N ALA A 392 6.92 13.97 -9.14
CA ALA A 392 6.04 13.32 -10.11
C ALA A 392 4.83 14.19 -10.52
N VAL A 393 4.29 15.01 -9.61
CA VAL A 393 3.05 15.78 -9.85
C VAL A 393 3.32 17.22 -10.31
N LEU A 394 4.35 17.88 -9.78
CA LEU A 394 4.56 19.32 -9.95
C LEU A 394 5.72 19.66 -10.89
N VAL A 395 6.73 18.80 -11.02
CA VAL A 395 7.95 19.13 -11.76
C VAL A 395 7.79 18.84 -13.25
N THR A 396 7.79 19.91 -14.05
CA THR A 396 7.76 19.82 -15.52
C THR A 396 9.15 19.84 -16.15
N ALA A 397 10.16 20.32 -15.43
CA ALA A 397 11.50 20.48 -15.97
C ALA A 397 12.21 19.10 -16.11
N PRO A 398 12.72 18.74 -17.31
CA PRO A 398 13.40 17.48 -17.56
C PRO A 398 14.54 17.19 -16.57
N LEU A 399 15.37 18.20 -16.32
CA LEU A 399 16.55 18.08 -15.45
C LEU A 399 16.17 17.82 -14.00
N LEU A 400 15.18 18.57 -13.47
CA LEU A 400 14.71 18.37 -12.10
C LEU A 400 14.07 16.99 -11.91
N ARG A 401 13.37 16.45 -12.92
CA ARG A 401 12.88 15.06 -12.89
C ARG A 401 14.01 14.04 -12.86
N LEU A 402 15.05 14.25 -13.68
CA LEU A 402 16.24 13.39 -13.68
C LEU A 402 16.93 13.43 -12.31
N LEU A 403 17.08 14.61 -11.70
CA LEU A 403 17.65 14.75 -10.36
C LEU A 403 16.81 14.05 -9.29
N ALA A 404 15.48 14.16 -9.35
CA ALA A 404 14.58 13.42 -8.47
C ALA A 404 14.71 11.90 -8.67
N GLY A 405 14.82 11.44 -9.92
CA GLY A 405 15.11 10.04 -10.24
C GLY A 405 16.48 9.57 -9.75
N ALA A 406 17.50 10.43 -9.79
CA ALA A 406 18.84 10.12 -9.27
C ALA A 406 18.85 10.04 -7.74
N ALA A 407 18.12 10.93 -7.06
CA ALA A 407 17.89 10.83 -5.62
C ALA A 407 17.18 9.52 -5.28
N ALA A 408 16.16 9.15 -6.06
CA ALA A 408 15.43 7.91 -5.87
C ALA A 408 16.31 6.67 -6.09
N LEU A 409 17.08 6.66 -7.18
CA LEU A 409 18.07 5.64 -7.46
C LEU A 409 19.08 5.51 -6.31
N SER A 410 19.53 6.62 -5.72
CA SER A 410 20.48 6.62 -4.62
C SER A 410 19.91 5.93 -3.37
N VAL A 411 18.62 6.14 -3.06
CA VAL A 411 17.94 5.44 -1.94
C VAL A 411 17.81 3.95 -2.23
N LEU A 412 17.36 3.54 -3.43
CA LEU A 412 17.25 2.12 -3.79
C LEU A 412 18.61 1.42 -3.84
N ALA A 413 19.65 2.10 -4.34
CA ALA A 413 21.01 1.61 -4.29
C ALA A 413 21.50 1.49 -2.85
N GLY A 414 21.14 2.42 -1.95
CA GLY A 414 21.39 2.32 -0.51
C GLY A 414 20.74 1.09 0.11
N PHE A 415 19.47 0.80 -0.19
CA PHE A 415 18.81 -0.44 0.27
C PHE A 415 19.54 -1.69 -0.21
N TYR A 416 19.97 -1.72 -1.47
CA TYR A 416 20.74 -2.86 -1.98
C TYR A 416 22.11 -2.99 -1.31
N LEU A 417 22.89 -1.90 -1.26
CA LEU A 417 24.27 -1.93 -0.76
C LEU A 417 24.34 -2.11 0.76
N PHE A 418 23.41 -1.55 1.52
CA PHE A 418 23.46 -1.55 3.00
C PHE A 418 22.59 -2.63 3.64
N MET A 419 21.57 -3.14 2.93
CA MET A 419 20.59 -4.11 3.45
C MET A 419 20.42 -5.33 2.54
N GLY A 420 21.07 -5.38 1.37
CA GLY A 420 20.89 -6.47 0.42
C GLY A 420 19.54 -6.51 -0.27
N LEU A 421 18.73 -5.46 -0.12
CA LEU A 421 17.37 -5.43 -0.62
C LEU A 421 17.32 -4.97 -2.06
N PHE A 422 17.15 -5.93 -2.95
CA PHE A 422 16.92 -5.65 -4.36
C PHE A 422 15.47 -5.93 -4.73
N TRP A 423 14.73 -4.88 -5.10
CA TRP A 423 13.31 -4.99 -5.48
C TRP A 423 13.09 -4.60 -6.95
N PRO A 424 13.26 -5.54 -7.91
CA PRO A 424 13.25 -5.26 -9.34
C PRO A 424 12.10 -4.35 -9.84
N ALA A 425 10.89 -4.52 -9.30
CA ALA A 425 9.72 -3.73 -9.67
C ALA A 425 9.93 -2.23 -9.43
N TRP A 426 10.57 -1.86 -8.31
CA TRP A 426 10.84 -0.48 -7.92
C TRP A 426 11.85 0.19 -8.86
N TRP A 427 12.87 -0.57 -9.29
CA TRP A 427 13.87 -0.10 -10.24
C TRP A 427 13.28 0.17 -11.62
N ILE A 428 12.29 -0.62 -12.05
CA ILE A 428 11.58 -0.37 -13.31
C ILE A 428 10.82 0.96 -13.27
N LEU A 429 10.26 1.34 -12.11
CA LEU A 429 9.54 2.60 -11.98
C LEU A 429 10.46 3.83 -12.17
N LEU A 430 11.78 3.71 -11.94
CA LEU A 430 12.75 4.77 -12.21
C LEU A 430 12.80 5.18 -13.68
N LEU A 431 12.39 4.32 -14.62
CA LEU A 431 12.24 4.67 -16.04
C LEU A 431 11.32 5.87 -16.23
N GLY A 432 10.38 6.13 -15.31
CA GLY A 432 9.49 7.29 -15.34
C GLY A 432 10.17 8.64 -15.11
N PHE A 433 11.38 8.65 -14.53
CA PHE A 433 12.14 9.87 -14.25
C PHE A 433 13.15 10.22 -15.34
N LEU A 434 13.39 9.33 -16.31
CA LEU A 434 14.27 9.61 -17.44
C LEU A 434 13.70 10.74 -18.31
N PRO A 435 14.54 11.65 -18.82
CA PRO A 435 14.10 12.81 -19.58
C PRO A 435 13.79 12.45 -21.04
N TRP A 436 12.78 11.61 -21.26
CA TRP A 436 12.40 11.06 -22.58
C TRP A 436 12.23 12.11 -23.67
N GLN A 437 11.77 13.33 -23.35
CA GLN A 437 11.67 14.44 -24.31
C GLN A 437 13.01 14.85 -24.96
N TRP A 438 14.16 14.48 -24.39
CA TRP A 438 15.47 14.72 -25.02
C TRP A 438 15.70 13.86 -26.27
N CYS A 439 14.94 12.78 -26.44
CA CYS A 439 14.96 11.97 -27.66
C CYS A 439 14.29 12.66 -28.85
N ASP A 440 13.52 13.73 -28.62
CA ASP A 440 12.80 14.50 -29.66
C ASP A 440 13.56 15.75 -30.14
N ARG A 441 14.85 15.90 -29.78
CA ARG A 441 15.70 17.05 -30.17
C ARG A 441 15.90 17.09 -31.70
N GLY A 442 15.07 17.86 -32.40
CA GLY A 442 15.21 18.09 -33.84
C GLY A 442 14.00 18.68 -34.58
N GLY A 443 12.90 19.03 -33.91
CA GLY A 443 11.66 19.46 -34.63
C GLY A 443 10.78 20.48 -33.90
N HIS A 444 11.34 21.34 -33.04
CA HIS A 444 10.54 22.26 -32.21
C HIS A 444 10.44 23.71 -32.71
N ASP A 445 10.97 24.02 -33.90
CA ASP A 445 10.99 25.41 -34.40
C ASP A 445 9.65 25.91 -34.98
N GLY A 446 8.57 25.13 -34.92
CA GLY A 446 7.28 25.49 -35.51
C GLY A 446 6.14 25.59 -34.50
N ALA A 447 5.89 26.82 -34.06
CA ALA A 447 4.76 27.45 -33.35
C ALA A 447 3.31 26.85 -33.36
N ALA A 448 3.04 25.59 -33.71
CA ALA A 448 1.69 24.99 -33.74
C ALA A 448 1.53 23.74 -32.85
N ALA A 449 2.32 23.63 -31.76
CA ALA A 449 2.13 22.67 -30.67
C ALA A 449 0.88 22.95 -29.79
N VAL A 450 -0.02 23.84 -30.25
CA VAL A 450 -1.15 24.43 -29.49
C VAL A 450 -2.32 23.44 -29.30
N ALA A 451 -2.33 22.31 -30.02
CA ALA A 451 -3.30 21.23 -29.81
C ALA A 451 -2.62 19.90 -29.39
N ALA A 452 -1.58 19.94 -28.55
CA ALA A 452 -1.00 18.73 -27.98
C ALA A 452 -2.11 17.83 -27.42
N ALA A 453 -2.31 16.66 -28.03
CA ALA A 453 -3.47 15.82 -27.77
C ALA A 453 -3.63 15.58 -26.26
N ARG A 454 -4.81 15.95 -25.75
CA ARG A 454 -5.13 15.88 -24.32
C ARG A 454 -5.06 14.43 -23.85
N VAL A 455 -4.67 14.28 -22.59
CA VAL A 455 -4.78 13.02 -21.85
C VAL A 455 -6.23 12.53 -21.93
N THR A 456 -6.43 11.25 -22.20
CA THR A 456 -7.78 10.70 -22.34
C THR A 456 -8.49 10.63 -20.98
N ARG A 457 -9.82 10.54 -20.98
CA ARG A 457 -10.58 10.34 -19.74
C ARG A 457 -10.15 9.06 -19.00
N GLY A 458 -9.89 7.98 -19.73
CA GLY A 458 -9.41 6.72 -19.15
C GLY A 458 -8.07 6.88 -18.42
N GLN A 459 -7.12 7.59 -19.04
CA GLN A 459 -5.83 7.91 -18.42
C GLN A 459 -5.99 8.76 -17.14
N ILE A 460 -6.89 9.75 -17.16
CA ILE A 460 -7.18 10.57 -15.96
C ILE A 460 -7.76 9.70 -14.83
N TRP A 461 -8.74 8.85 -15.15
CA TRP A 461 -9.38 7.96 -14.16
C TRP A 461 -8.40 6.96 -13.57
N CYS A 462 -7.52 6.36 -14.38
CA CYS A 462 -6.48 5.45 -13.92
C CYS A 462 -5.51 6.15 -12.94
N ALA A 463 -4.98 7.33 -13.30
CA ALA A 463 -4.06 8.05 -12.42
C ALA A 463 -4.73 8.56 -11.13
N ALA A 464 -5.96 9.07 -11.23
CA ALA A 464 -6.73 9.50 -10.06
C ALA A 464 -7.08 8.32 -9.16
N GLY A 465 -7.47 7.18 -9.74
CA GLY A 465 -7.75 5.95 -9.01
C GLY A 465 -6.54 5.42 -8.26
N LEU A 466 -5.36 5.39 -8.90
CA LEU A 466 -4.10 5.01 -8.25
C LEU A 466 -3.76 5.94 -7.08
N ALA A 467 -3.85 7.26 -7.27
CA ALA A 467 -3.57 8.24 -6.22
C ALA A 467 -4.56 8.13 -5.04
N LEU A 468 -5.86 8.03 -5.34
CA LEU A 468 -6.90 7.90 -4.33
C LEU A 468 -6.76 6.58 -3.54
N GLN A 469 -6.48 5.49 -4.23
CA GLN A 469 -6.27 4.20 -3.59
C GLN A 469 -5.06 4.25 -2.66
N GLN A 470 -3.90 4.78 -3.08
CA GLN A 470 -2.74 4.88 -2.18
C GLN A 470 -3.02 5.78 -0.96
N LEU A 471 -3.72 6.89 -1.14
CA LEU A 471 -4.10 7.78 -0.03
C LEU A 471 -4.97 7.04 1.00
N ILE A 472 -6.00 6.32 0.55
CA ILE A 472 -6.87 5.54 1.43
C ILE A 472 -6.06 4.46 2.15
N VAL A 473 -5.32 3.67 1.38
CA VAL A 473 -4.53 2.53 1.87
C VAL A 473 -3.51 2.96 2.92
N SER A 474 -2.83 4.10 2.71
CA SER A 474 -1.85 4.64 3.66
C SER A 474 -2.52 5.24 4.90
N ALA A 475 -3.65 5.93 4.72
CA ALA A 475 -4.36 6.59 5.84
C ALA A 475 -5.01 5.58 6.80
N VAL A 476 -5.46 4.45 6.27
CA VAL A 476 -6.16 3.42 7.05
C VAL A 476 -5.34 2.15 7.25
N PHE A 477 -4.04 2.20 6.93
CA PHE A 477 -3.08 1.11 7.13
C PHE A 477 -3.52 -0.25 6.53
N ILE A 478 -4.06 -0.23 5.31
CA ILE A 478 -4.46 -1.47 4.60
C ILE A 478 -3.23 -2.16 3.99
N ASP A 479 -3.11 -3.47 4.21
CA ASP A 479 -2.24 -4.35 3.43
C ASP A 479 -3.06 -5.49 2.81
N LEU A 480 -3.38 -5.37 1.52
CA LEU A 480 -4.04 -6.38 0.69
C LEU A 480 -3.11 -6.73 -0.48
N GLU A 481 -2.09 -7.51 -0.16
CA GLU A 481 -1.07 -8.01 -1.07
C GLU A 481 -1.68 -8.76 -2.27
N PRO A 482 -1.25 -8.56 -3.54
CA PRO A 482 -0.30 -7.55 -4.05
C PRO A 482 -0.96 -6.24 -4.51
N VAL A 483 -2.26 -6.06 -4.29
CA VAL A 483 -3.07 -5.01 -4.94
C VAL A 483 -3.00 -3.68 -4.19
N ALA A 484 -2.96 -3.71 -2.86
CA ALA A 484 -2.87 -2.53 -2.03
C ALA A 484 -1.86 -2.78 -0.92
N SER A 485 -0.93 -1.84 -0.72
CA SER A 485 -0.06 -1.85 0.44
C SER A 485 0.13 -0.43 0.93
N ARG A 486 0.18 -0.27 2.25
CA ARG A 486 0.55 1.00 2.88
C ARG A 486 2.00 1.37 2.63
N TYR A 487 2.80 0.43 2.08
CA TYR A 487 4.23 0.55 1.81
C TYR A 487 4.99 1.03 3.03
N ASP A 488 4.76 0.37 4.17
CA ASP A 488 5.35 0.79 5.44
C ASP A 488 6.89 0.73 5.46
N MET A 489 7.55 0.07 4.50
CA MET A 489 8.98 0.15 4.18
C MET A 489 9.86 0.40 5.40
N TYR A 490 9.92 -0.56 6.32
CA TYR A 490 10.80 -0.49 7.48
C TYR A 490 10.49 0.70 8.43
N SER A 491 9.22 1.09 8.54
CA SER A 491 8.77 2.18 9.44
C SER A 491 8.68 1.81 10.92
N ARG A 492 9.04 0.58 11.32
CA ARG A 492 9.01 0.19 12.72
C ARG A 492 10.05 0.96 13.51
N THR A 493 9.63 1.63 14.57
CA THR A 493 10.51 2.24 15.57
C THR A 493 10.93 1.20 16.59
N TYR A 494 12.22 1.19 16.93
CA TYR A 494 12.77 0.36 18.01
C TYR A 494 12.97 1.19 19.28
N PRO A 495 12.66 0.65 20.47
CA PRO A 495 13.02 1.31 21.73
C PRO A 495 14.54 1.56 21.75
N SER A 496 14.93 2.79 22.09
CA SER A 496 16.33 3.23 22.18
C SER A 496 17.04 2.68 23.39
#